data_AF-A0A1V5C150-F1
#
_entry.id   AF-A0A1V5C150-F1
#
_cell.length_a   1.000
_cell.length_b   1.000
_cell.length_c   1.000
_cell.angle_alpha   90.00
_cell.angle_beta   90.00
_cell.angle_gamma   90.00
#
_symmetry.space_group_name_H-M   'P 1'
#
loop_
_entity.id
_entity.type
_entity.pdbx_description
1 polymer ?
#
loop_
_entity_poly.entity_id
_entity_poly.type
_entity_poly.pdbx_seq_one_letter_code
_entity_poly.pdbx_strand_id
1 'polypeptide(L)'
;MTRKMGSLFQQGDNGWRGLVLETQGKKVVKCDVIPSENFDDLNNSMRDYPRAISLSPHSGYLVHLRFPFSGKKKISTVVRGELEEYFPFPLDDIRFDFQEMGRGNILVAAVQKPYVDKLRAERQTRLVTINTIAILYALQWFNVISDTNFVFAHIDADRAVIIAFREDRLWSVRQLVYSSQTDILREALHESTSDKELAPKACYVVCNQENPLIAAVISGLGPDVRIETPFLKDHLQGLDLPVSFWAGVGAALLALNTKDEINLLGNRYQGFPRIDRLVFYGAGSIAAVSLVLAGMSYLNLHLKNRTYKYLGVEQNNLYRLVFPKSPPVKNVSGVFEEKIKAMNRDVSGGKPGAAKSPLRLLTDLSSRIDTQVDVKLSEFRIDGNDLTVAGTTTSFASAEKIKKAIEQVSGVKSVEIQNIDLSGGQVKFRMEGKL
;
A
#
# COMPACT_ATOMS: atom_id res chain seq x y z
N MET A 1 12.69 18.62 34.41
CA MET A 1 12.64 19.46 33.19
C MET A 1 13.88 19.17 32.35
N THR A 2 13.72 18.77 31.09
CA THR A 2 14.83 18.47 30.18
C THR A 2 15.56 19.73 29.77
N ARG A 3 16.89 19.76 29.90
CA ARG A 3 17.75 20.81 29.35
C ARG A 3 17.92 20.58 27.84
N LYS A 4 17.87 21.66 27.05
CA LYS A 4 18.12 21.60 25.60
C LYS A 4 19.15 22.66 25.23
N MET A 5 20.07 22.30 24.36
CA MET A 5 21.12 23.18 23.88
C MET A 5 20.89 23.46 22.39
N GLY A 6 20.86 24.74 22.04
CA GLY A 6 20.81 25.22 20.66
C GLY A 6 22.08 26.00 20.35
N SER A 7 22.59 25.90 19.13
CA SER A 7 23.66 26.77 18.66
C SER A 7 23.28 27.40 17.33
N LEU A 8 23.90 28.54 17.01
CA LEU A 8 23.68 29.19 15.74
C LEU A 8 24.84 30.05 15.26
N PHE A 9 24.83 30.38 13.97
CA PHE A 9 25.60 31.48 13.38
C PHE A 9 24.65 32.53 12.80
N GLN A 10 24.81 33.79 13.21
CA GLN A 10 24.07 34.93 12.67
C GLN A 10 24.98 35.67 11.68
N GLN A 11 24.45 35.98 10.51
CA GLN A 11 25.07 36.90 9.57
C GLN A 11 24.60 38.33 9.87
N GLY A 12 25.54 39.24 10.08
CA GLY A 12 25.31 40.68 10.18
C GLY A 12 26.18 41.46 9.20
N ASP A 13 26.16 42.79 9.32
CA ASP A 13 26.86 43.69 8.37
C ASP A 13 28.39 43.55 8.43
N ASN A 14 28.95 43.33 9.63
CA ASN A 14 30.39 43.22 9.87
C ASN A 14 30.86 41.76 9.97
N GLY A 15 30.18 40.83 9.32
CA GLY A 15 30.55 39.41 9.29
C GLY A 15 29.63 38.52 10.12
N TRP A 16 30.21 37.47 10.70
CA TRP A 16 29.45 36.44 11.40
C TRP A 16 29.52 36.57 12.92
N ARG A 17 28.57 35.96 13.63
CA ARG A 17 28.60 35.81 15.09
C ARG A 17 28.03 34.46 15.48
N GLY A 18 28.70 33.79 16.41
CA GLY A 18 28.26 32.53 16.99
C GLY A 18 27.46 32.73 18.27
N LEU A 19 26.52 31.83 18.54
CA LEU A 19 25.83 31.74 19.83
C LEU A 19 25.64 30.29 20.23
N VAL A 20 25.83 30.00 21.51
CA VAL A 20 25.37 28.77 22.15
C VAL A 20 24.39 29.15 23.25
N LEU A 21 23.22 28.50 23.24
CA LEU A 21 22.11 28.82 24.14
C LEU A 21 21.59 27.54 24.80
N GLU A 22 21.46 27.57 26.13
CA GLU A 22 20.88 26.49 26.93
C GLU A 22 19.50 26.91 27.46
N THR A 23 18.50 26.06 27.26
CA THR A 23 17.13 26.26 27.75
C THR A 23 16.72 25.18 28.74
N GLN A 24 15.88 25.59 29.70
CA GLN A 24 15.16 24.69 30.59
C GLN A 24 13.68 25.07 30.57
N GLY A 25 12.88 24.33 29.81
CA GLY A 25 11.48 24.71 29.55
C GLY A 25 11.39 25.96 28.66
N LYS A 26 10.59 26.96 29.09
CA LYS A 26 10.45 28.27 28.42
C LYS A 26 11.39 29.34 29.02
N LYS A 27 12.53 28.94 29.57
CA LYS A 27 13.54 29.87 30.09
C LYS A 27 14.90 29.58 29.48
N VAL A 28 15.61 30.65 29.10
CA VAL A 28 17.01 30.61 28.73
C VAL A 28 17.83 30.65 30.02
N VAL A 29 18.71 29.66 30.21
CA VAL A 29 19.52 29.49 31.42
C VAL A 29 20.95 29.97 31.20
N LYS A 30 21.48 29.78 29.99
CA LYS A 30 22.83 30.19 29.62
C LYS A 30 22.87 30.64 28.15
N CYS A 31 23.68 31.64 27.85
CA CYS A 31 23.90 32.15 26.51
C CYS A 31 25.36 32.61 26.36
N ASP A 32 26.11 32.01 25.46
CA ASP A 32 27.51 32.36 25.21
C ASP A 32 27.64 32.85 23.76
N VAL A 33 28.07 34.11 23.56
CA VAL A 33 28.36 34.68 22.23
C VAL A 33 29.82 34.41 21.89
N ILE A 34 30.05 33.92 20.67
CA ILE A 34 31.39 33.69 20.14
C ILE A 34 31.60 34.70 19.01
N PRO A 35 32.37 35.77 19.22
CA PRO A 35 32.64 36.75 18.18
C PRO A 35 33.61 36.15 17.15
N SER A 36 33.29 36.23 15.86
CA SER A 36 34.23 35.93 14.79
C SER A 36 33.67 36.38 13.44
N GLU A 37 34.41 37.20 12.72
CA GLU A 37 33.97 37.82 11.47
C GLU A 37 33.87 36.80 10.31
N ASN A 38 34.50 35.63 10.44
CA ASN A 38 34.57 34.61 9.42
C ASN A 38 33.76 33.36 9.79
N PHE A 39 32.97 32.90 8.83
CA PHE A 39 32.18 31.68 8.94
C PHE A 39 33.02 30.44 9.21
N ASP A 40 34.17 30.29 8.54
CA ASP A 40 35.01 29.09 8.68
C ASP A 40 35.64 28.99 10.07
N ASP A 41 36.01 30.12 10.67
CA ASP A 41 36.57 30.18 12.01
C ASP A 41 35.53 29.80 13.06
N LEU A 42 34.30 30.33 12.96
CA LEU A 42 33.17 29.90 13.80
C LEU A 42 32.86 28.42 13.64
N ASN A 43 32.89 27.93 12.40
CA ASN A 43 32.64 26.53 12.10
C ASN A 43 33.68 25.63 12.77
N ASN A 44 34.95 26.06 12.80
CA ASN A 44 36.03 25.37 13.48
C ASN A 44 35.89 25.39 15.00
N SER A 45 35.51 26.52 15.61
CA SER A 45 35.31 26.64 17.05
C SER A 45 34.09 25.88 17.57
N MET A 46 33.08 25.64 16.72
CA MET A 46 31.82 25.00 17.11
C MET A 46 31.53 23.69 16.33
N ARG A 47 32.55 22.91 15.98
CA ARG A 47 32.40 21.69 15.14
C ARG A 47 31.43 20.64 15.69
N ASP A 48 31.25 20.56 17.00
CA ASP A 48 30.48 19.49 17.65
C ASP A 48 29.00 19.82 17.87
N TYR A 49 28.58 21.07 17.62
CA TYR A 49 27.23 21.52 17.91
C TYR A 49 26.38 21.64 16.64
N PRO A 50 25.17 21.03 16.63
CA PRO A 50 24.23 21.21 15.54
C PRO A 50 23.68 22.64 15.54
N ARG A 51 23.86 23.36 14.43
CA ARG A 51 23.65 24.81 14.36
C ARG A 51 22.49 25.23 13.45
N ALA A 52 21.80 26.29 13.84
CA ALA A 52 20.97 27.09 12.93
C ALA A 52 21.80 28.21 12.31
N ILE A 53 21.41 28.65 11.12
CA ILE A 53 22.01 29.81 10.46
C ILE A 53 20.93 30.82 10.18
N SER A 54 21.15 32.07 10.58
CA SER A 54 20.27 33.18 10.28
C SER A 54 20.96 34.13 9.32
N LEU A 55 20.38 34.25 8.12
CA LEU A 55 20.89 35.11 7.05
C LEU A 55 20.38 36.54 7.21
N SER A 56 21.20 37.50 6.77
CA SER A 56 20.80 38.90 6.73
C SER A 56 19.60 39.10 5.78
N PRO A 57 18.70 40.08 6.04
CA PRO A 57 17.63 40.46 5.12
C PRO A 57 18.11 40.89 3.73
N HIS A 58 19.40 41.17 3.56
CA HIS A 58 20.02 41.44 2.25
C HIS A 58 20.05 40.21 1.35
N SER A 59 20.19 39.03 1.95
CA SER A 59 20.36 37.76 1.23
C SER A 59 19.03 37.12 0.84
N GLY A 60 17.91 37.55 1.42
CA GLY A 60 16.61 36.89 1.28
C GLY A 60 15.45 37.82 0.93
N TYR A 61 14.37 37.20 0.48
CA TYR A 61 13.11 37.81 0.11
C TYR A 61 11.99 37.19 0.94
N LEU A 62 11.09 38.03 1.43
CA LEU A 62 9.89 37.61 2.14
C LEU A 62 8.66 38.00 1.33
N VAL A 63 7.81 37.02 1.03
CA VAL A 63 6.62 37.21 0.21
C VAL A 63 5.41 36.69 0.97
N HIS A 64 4.32 37.45 0.93
CA HIS A 64 3.01 37.02 1.42
C HIS A 64 2.17 36.53 0.25
N LEU A 65 1.72 35.28 0.32
CA LEU A 65 0.74 34.72 -0.63
C LEU A 65 -0.55 34.34 0.11
N ARG A 66 -1.67 34.44 -0.61
CA ARG A 66 -2.99 34.12 -0.07
C ARG A 66 -3.71 33.12 -0.97
N PHE A 67 -4.07 31.98 -0.39
CA PHE A 67 -4.81 30.92 -1.06
C PHE A 67 -6.24 30.81 -0.53
N PRO A 68 -7.22 30.39 -1.36
CA PRO A 68 -8.59 30.13 -0.91
C PRO A 68 -8.73 28.79 -0.13
N PHE A 69 -7.62 28.12 0.15
CA PHE A 69 -7.58 26.85 0.86
C PHE A 69 -6.40 26.81 1.83
N SER A 70 -6.46 25.86 2.77
CA SER A 70 -5.42 25.59 3.76
C SER A 70 -4.80 24.22 3.58
N GLY A 71 -3.63 24.04 4.18
CA GLY A 71 -2.96 22.76 4.27
C GLY A 71 -1.69 22.71 3.45
N LYS A 72 -0.59 22.50 4.16
CA LYS A 72 0.79 22.42 3.65
C LYS A 72 0.93 21.60 2.36
N LYS A 73 0.30 20.43 2.26
CA LYS A 73 0.36 19.57 1.06
C LYS A 73 -0.25 20.25 -0.17
N LYS A 74 -1.44 20.83 -0.03
CA LYS A 74 -2.14 21.50 -1.15
C LYS A 74 -1.41 22.77 -1.57
N ILE A 75 -0.90 23.54 -0.60
CA ILE A 75 -0.14 24.76 -0.86
C ILE A 75 1.17 24.42 -1.58
N SER A 76 1.87 23.37 -1.14
CA SER A 76 3.16 22.97 -1.74
C SER A 76 3.08 22.59 -3.22
N THR A 77 1.91 22.21 -3.73
CA THR A 77 1.74 21.88 -5.17
C THR A 77 1.57 23.09 -6.06
N VAL A 78 1.16 24.25 -5.51
CA VAL A 78 0.87 25.46 -6.29
C VAL A 78 1.79 26.62 -5.98
N VAL A 79 2.39 26.67 -4.78
CA VAL A 79 3.18 27.80 -4.29
C VAL A 79 4.27 28.23 -5.25
N ARG A 80 4.88 27.28 -5.96
CA ARG A 80 5.94 27.56 -6.94
C ARG A 80 5.42 28.40 -8.11
N GLY A 81 4.25 28.07 -8.66
CA GLY A 81 3.67 28.79 -9.79
C GLY A 81 3.32 30.23 -9.42
N GLU A 82 2.69 30.44 -8.27
CA GLU A 82 2.36 31.79 -7.77
C GLU A 82 3.62 32.61 -7.49
N LEU A 83 4.69 31.97 -6.99
CA LEU A 83 5.92 32.66 -6.64
C LEU A 83 6.67 33.19 -7.86
N GLU A 84 6.48 32.62 -9.06
CA GLU A 84 7.14 33.09 -10.29
C GLU A 84 6.80 34.55 -10.62
N GLU A 85 5.62 35.03 -10.23
CA GLU A 85 5.17 36.41 -10.48
C GLU A 85 5.89 37.45 -9.60
N TYR A 86 6.54 37.02 -8.52
CA TYR A 86 7.15 37.92 -7.52
C TYR A 86 8.65 38.14 -7.74
N PHE A 87 9.29 37.34 -8.59
CA PHE A 87 10.74 37.39 -8.77
C PHE A 87 11.11 37.84 -10.19
N PRO A 88 12.05 38.78 -10.34
CA PRO A 88 12.56 39.19 -11.65
C PRO A 88 13.56 38.19 -12.25
N PHE A 89 13.68 36.99 -11.68
CA PHE A 89 14.62 35.94 -12.09
C PHE A 89 14.00 34.54 -11.91
N PRO A 90 14.52 33.52 -12.61
CA PRO A 90 13.98 32.18 -12.55
C PRO A 90 14.02 31.59 -11.12
N LEU A 91 12.92 30.95 -10.71
CA LEU A 91 12.88 30.23 -9.43
C LEU A 91 13.87 29.06 -9.35
N ASP A 92 14.42 28.62 -10.49
CA ASP A 92 15.48 27.62 -10.52
C ASP A 92 16.75 28.09 -9.82
N ASP A 93 17.02 29.38 -9.69
CA ASP A 93 18.19 29.88 -8.96
C ASP A 93 17.90 30.20 -7.49
N ILE A 94 16.68 29.86 -7.03
CA ILE A 94 16.18 30.20 -5.71
C ILE A 94 15.96 28.92 -4.89
N ARG A 95 16.18 29.03 -3.58
CA ARG A 95 15.64 28.14 -2.57
C ARG A 95 14.57 28.87 -1.79
N PHE A 96 13.42 28.24 -1.62
CA PHE A 96 12.36 28.79 -0.80
C PHE A 96 11.72 27.71 0.09
N ASP A 97 11.17 28.15 1.22
CA ASP A 97 10.24 27.39 2.06
C ASP A 97 9.15 28.36 2.54
N PHE A 98 8.05 27.82 3.05
CA PHE A 98 6.91 28.60 3.48
C PHE A 98 6.31 28.09 4.79
N GLN A 99 5.62 28.98 5.47
CA GLN A 99 4.85 28.70 6.67
C GLN A 99 3.44 29.26 6.51
N GLU A 100 2.43 28.45 6.82
CA GLU A 100 1.05 28.90 6.87
C GLU A 100 0.81 29.62 8.20
N MET A 101 0.52 30.92 8.12
CA MET A 101 0.30 31.83 9.25
C MET A 101 -1.15 32.31 9.20
N GLY A 102 -2.08 31.39 9.45
CA GLY A 102 -3.51 31.60 9.29
C GLY A 102 -4.06 30.99 8.01
N ARG A 103 -5.39 30.77 7.98
CA ARG A 103 -6.07 30.00 6.95
C ARG A 103 -5.77 30.50 5.53
N GLY A 104 -4.88 29.80 4.82
CA GLY A 104 -4.47 30.12 3.45
C GLY A 104 -3.52 31.31 3.31
N ASN A 105 -3.18 32.02 4.39
CA ASN A 105 -2.16 33.07 4.38
C ASN A 105 -0.80 32.43 4.65
N ILE A 106 0.14 32.60 3.73
CA ILE A 106 1.46 32.02 3.88
C ILE A 106 2.56 33.07 3.82
N LEU A 107 3.55 32.90 4.69
CA LEU A 107 4.83 33.58 4.60
C LEU A 107 5.77 32.69 3.82
N VAL A 108 6.29 33.18 2.70
CA VAL A 108 7.34 32.52 1.92
C VAL A 108 8.65 33.24 2.20
N ALA A 109 9.70 32.47 2.47
CA ALA A 109 11.06 32.98 2.47
C ALA A 109 11.83 32.37 1.31
N ALA A 110 12.53 33.21 0.58
CA ALA A 110 13.28 32.84 -0.61
C ALA A 110 14.70 33.41 -0.56
N VAL A 111 15.69 32.67 -1.06
CA VAL A 111 17.10 33.06 -1.08
C VAL A 111 17.76 32.50 -2.32
N GLN A 112 18.71 33.22 -2.92
CA GLN A 112 19.45 32.67 -4.04
C GLN A 112 20.32 31.48 -3.60
N LYS A 113 20.37 30.43 -4.41
CA LYS A 113 21.13 29.20 -4.16
C LYS A 113 22.58 29.41 -3.67
N PRO A 114 23.37 30.36 -4.22
CA PRO A 114 24.75 30.58 -3.78
C PRO A 114 24.91 30.86 -2.28
N TYR A 115 23.93 31.51 -1.64
CA TYR A 115 23.97 31.81 -0.20
C TYR A 115 23.72 30.58 0.69
N VAL A 116 23.06 29.55 0.17
CA VAL A 116 22.69 28.35 0.95
C VAL A 116 23.52 27.13 0.58
N ASP A 117 23.99 27.02 -0.67
CA ASP A 117 24.67 25.82 -1.15
C ASP A 117 25.97 25.54 -0.37
N LYS A 118 26.73 26.59 0.00
CA LYS A 118 27.89 26.47 0.90
C LYS A 118 27.48 25.93 2.27
N LEU A 119 26.39 26.45 2.83
CA LEU A 119 25.89 26.08 4.16
C LEU A 119 25.33 24.66 4.21
N ARG A 120 24.81 24.17 3.08
CA ARG A 120 24.25 22.82 2.94
C ARG A 120 25.33 21.74 2.90
N ALA A 121 26.53 22.06 2.43
CA ALA A 121 27.66 21.14 2.45
C ALA A 121 28.08 20.78 3.89
N GLU A 122 27.69 21.60 4.87
CA GLU A 122 28.01 21.39 6.27
C GLU A 122 27.05 20.41 6.96
N ARG A 123 27.61 19.32 7.50
CA ARG A 123 26.81 18.29 8.18
C ARG A 123 26.09 18.77 9.45
N GLN A 124 26.58 19.82 10.09
CA GLN A 124 26.05 20.32 11.36
C GLN A 124 24.91 21.34 11.19
N THR A 125 24.73 21.89 9.99
CA THR A 125 23.69 22.89 9.72
C THR A 125 22.32 22.21 9.64
N ARG A 126 21.47 22.47 10.64
CA ARG A 126 20.13 21.87 10.74
C ARG A 126 19.02 22.76 10.17
N LEU A 127 19.22 24.06 10.21
CA LEU A 127 18.24 25.08 9.84
C LEU A 127 18.96 26.26 9.19
N VAL A 128 18.41 26.77 8.09
CA VAL A 128 18.78 28.08 7.55
C VAL A 128 17.50 28.93 7.50
N THR A 129 17.53 30.11 8.10
CA THR A 129 16.42 31.07 8.17
C THR A 129 16.92 32.48 7.87
N ILE A 130 16.04 33.48 7.95
CA ILE A 130 16.34 34.91 7.77
C ILE A 130 16.17 35.62 9.12
N ASN A 131 17.01 36.62 9.39
CA ASN A 131 17.02 37.40 10.63
C ASN A 131 15.62 37.88 11.04
N THR A 132 14.82 38.42 10.11
CA THR A 132 13.45 38.88 10.39
C THR A 132 12.55 37.79 10.97
N ILE A 133 12.59 36.57 10.42
CA ILE A 133 11.78 35.44 10.90
C ILE A 133 12.27 35.01 12.28
N ALA A 134 13.59 34.93 12.46
CA ALA A 134 14.19 34.57 13.74
C ALA A 134 13.82 35.56 14.85
N ILE A 135 13.87 36.87 14.56
CA ILE A 135 13.48 37.92 15.52
C ILE A 135 12.00 37.79 15.88
N LEU A 136 11.11 37.68 14.89
CA LEU A 136 9.67 37.52 15.14
C LEU A 136 9.39 36.30 16.04
N TYR A 137 10.04 35.17 15.74
CA TYR A 137 9.92 33.96 16.56
C TYR A 137 10.41 34.18 17.99
N ALA A 138 11.53 34.89 18.18
CA ALA A 138 12.04 35.21 19.51
C ALA A 138 11.05 36.08 20.30
N LEU A 139 10.52 37.16 19.69
CA LEU A 139 9.55 38.05 20.34
C LEU A 139 8.28 37.29 20.79
N GLN A 140 7.79 36.39 19.94
CA GLN A 140 6.67 35.51 20.28
C GLN A 140 7.03 34.51 21.41
N TRP A 141 8.22 33.93 21.36
CA TRP A 141 8.68 32.97 22.36
C TRP A 141 8.81 33.58 23.76
N PHE A 142 9.33 34.81 23.85
CA PHE A 142 9.42 35.58 25.08
C PHE A 142 8.11 36.26 25.49
N ASN A 143 7.05 36.10 24.69
CA ASN A 143 5.73 36.69 24.94
C ASN A 143 5.79 38.23 25.05
N VAL A 144 6.63 38.85 24.22
CA VAL A 144 6.72 40.32 24.07
C VAL A 144 5.50 40.83 23.31
N ILE A 145 5.12 40.11 22.25
CA ILE A 145 3.94 40.41 21.46
C ILE A 145 2.72 39.85 22.19
N SER A 146 1.80 40.73 22.57
CA SER A 146 0.57 40.38 23.29
C SER A 146 -0.70 40.80 22.55
N ASP A 147 -0.58 41.74 21.60
CA ASP A 147 -1.69 42.20 20.79
C ASP A 147 -2.03 41.21 19.66
N THR A 148 -3.31 41.11 19.32
CA THR A 148 -3.79 40.27 18.20
C THR A 148 -3.66 40.96 16.85
N ASN A 149 -3.76 42.29 16.84
CA ASN A 149 -3.60 43.13 15.66
C ASN A 149 -2.39 44.02 15.88
N PHE A 150 -1.28 43.71 15.21
CA PHE A 150 -0.02 44.41 15.41
C PHE A 150 0.79 44.48 14.12
N VAL A 151 1.71 45.44 14.10
CA VAL A 151 2.74 45.56 13.07
C VAL A 151 4.07 45.21 13.71
N PHE A 152 4.88 44.43 13.02
CA PHE A 152 6.26 44.14 13.37
C PHE A 152 7.17 44.70 12.28
N ALA A 153 8.12 45.56 12.66
CA ALA A 153 9.11 46.12 11.77
C ALA A 153 10.52 45.72 12.20
N HIS A 154 11.24 45.05 11.31
CA HIS A 154 12.66 44.77 11.46
C HIS A 154 13.45 45.71 10.55
N ILE A 155 14.36 46.48 11.13
CA ILE A 155 15.18 47.45 10.40
C ILE A 155 16.66 47.07 10.55
N ASP A 156 17.32 46.84 9.41
CA ASP A 156 18.70 46.39 9.32
C ASP A 156 19.42 47.21 8.24
N ALA A 157 20.30 48.13 8.67
CA ALA A 157 20.99 49.08 7.81
C ALA A 157 20.07 49.87 6.85
N ASP A 158 20.09 49.56 5.55
CA ASP A 158 19.31 50.18 4.47
C ASP A 158 18.06 49.37 4.07
N ARG A 159 17.76 48.28 4.80
CA ARG A 159 16.60 47.43 4.58
C ARG A 159 15.65 47.46 5.75
N ALA A 160 14.36 47.46 5.44
CA ALA A 160 13.33 47.23 6.42
C ALA A 160 12.33 46.19 5.93
N VAL A 161 11.92 45.32 6.84
CA VAL A 161 10.82 44.38 6.62
C VAL A 161 9.73 44.69 7.61
N ILE A 162 8.54 44.96 7.10
CA ILE A 162 7.34 45.24 7.87
C ILE A 162 6.36 44.09 7.66
N ILE A 163 5.91 43.46 8.74
CA ILE A 163 4.97 42.35 8.74
C ILE A 163 3.79 42.73 9.62
N ALA A 164 2.58 42.70 9.06
CA ALA A 164 1.36 42.97 9.80
C ALA A 164 0.60 41.67 10.10
N PHE A 165 0.02 41.61 11.29
CA PHE A 165 -0.80 40.50 11.76
C PHE A 165 -2.17 40.99 12.22
N ARG A 166 -3.21 40.22 11.90
CA ARG A 166 -4.59 40.42 12.34
C ARG A 166 -5.16 39.11 12.86
N GLU A 167 -5.58 39.08 14.12
CA GLU A 167 -6.16 37.88 14.75
C GLU A 167 -5.33 36.61 14.51
N ASP A 168 -4.02 36.69 14.75
CA ASP A 168 -3.03 35.63 14.53
C ASP A 168 -2.86 35.17 13.06
N ARG A 169 -3.37 35.96 12.10
CA ARG A 169 -3.18 35.72 10.67
C ARG A 169 -2.24 36.75 10.08
N LEU A 170 -1.37 36.30 9.19
CA LEU A 170 -0.55 37.18 8.39
C LEU A 170 -1.44 38.05 7.49
N TRP A 171 -1.33 39.36 7.63
CA TRP A 171 -2.10 40.37 6.90
C TRP A 171 -1.34 40.91 5.69
N SER A 172 -0.08 41.28 5.89
CA SER A 172 0.77 41.80 4.82
C SER A 172 2.24 41.64 5.15
N VAL A 173 3.08 41.53 4.12
CA VAL A 173 4.54 41.62 4.21
C VAL A 173 5.02 42.68 3.24
N ARG A 174 5.86 43.60 3.71
CA ARG A 174 6.53 44.61 2.90
C ARG A 174 8.01 44.54 3.16
N GLN A 175 8.80 44.41 2.10
CA GLN A 175 10.25 44.50 2.15
C GLN A 175 10.68 45.69 1.33
N LEU A 176 11.39 46.63 1.95
CA LEU A 176 11.83 47.86 1.33
C LEU A 176 13.34 48.03 1.47
N VAL A 177 13.92 48.67 0.45
CA VAL A 177 15.27 49.20 0.45
C VAL A 177 15.11 50.71 0.48
N TYR A 178 15.74 51.38 1.44
CA TYR A 178 15.66 52.83 1.61
C TYR A 178 17.08 53.39 1.73
N SER A 179 17.29 54.60 1.20
CA SER A 179 18.59 55.27 1.30
C SER A 179 18.76 55.96 2.66
N SER A 180 19.78 56.80 2.82
CA SER A 180 19.94 57.65 4.01
C SER A 180 18.74 58.57 4.29
N GLN A 181 17.85 58.78 3.31
CA GLN A 181 16.57 59.47 3.49
C GLN A 181 15.51 58.48 3.98
N THR A 182 14.99 58.74 5.19
CA THR A 182 14.04 57.85 5.86
C THR A 182 12.58 58.09 5.49
N ASP A 183 12.30 58.92 4.49
CA ASP A 183 10.92 59.23 4.07
C ASP A 183 10.14 58.00 3.62
N ILE A 184 10.78 57.13 2.82
CA ILE A 184 10.18 55.86 2.35
C ILE A 184 9.85 54.96 3.55
N LEU A 185 10.77 54.86 4.51
CA LEU A 185 10.56 54.07 5.73
C LEU A 185 9.42 54.65 6.58
N ARG A 186 9.39 55.97 6.75
CA ARG A 186 8.34 56.68 7.48
C ARG A 186 6.97 56.47 6.85
N GLU A 187 6.88 56.61 5.53
CA GLU A 187 5.63 56.41 4.79
C GLU A 187 5.15 54.96 4.88
N ALA A 188 6.04 53.99 4.68
CA ALA A 188 5.70 52.57 4.78
C ALA A 188 5.24 52.16 6.19
N LEU A 189 5.89 52.67 7.24
CA LEU A 189 5.45 52.46 8.62
C LEU A 189 4.12 53.16 8.91
N HIS A 190 3.96 54.42 8.47
CA HIS A 190 2.72 55.17 8.64
C HIS A 190 1.54 54.48 7.94
N GLU A 191 1.71 54.03 6.71
CA GLU A 191 0.68 53.31 5.95
C GLU A 191 0.28 52.01 6.66
N SER A 192 1.28 51.24 7.16
CA SER A 192 1.02 49.97 7.86
C SER A 192 0.36 50.17 9.23
N THR A 193 0.71 51.25 9.93
CA THR A 193 0.15 51.57 11.26
C THR A 193 -1.19 52.29 11.21
N SER A 194 -1.49 52.98 10.10
CA SER A 194 -2.75 53.72 9.88
C SER A 194 -3.78 52.94 9.06
N ASP A 195 -3.50 51.68 8.73
CA ASP A 195 -4.41 50.80 8.00
C ASP A 195 -5.71 50.59 8.82
N LYS A 196 -6.82 51.12 8.31
CA LYS A 196 -8.14 51.07 8.97
C LYS A 196 -8.72 49.65 9.03
N GLU A 197 -8.38 48.78 8.09
CA GLU A 197 -8.88 47.40 8.08
C GLU A 197 -8.11 46.53 9.07
N LEU A 198 -6.82 46.78 9.22
CA LEU A 198 -5.97 46.15 10.22
C LEU A 198 -6.28 46.67 11.63
N ALA A 199 -6.41 47.99 11.76
CA ALA A 199 -6.52 48.73 13.01
C ALA A 199 -5.53 48.21 14.07
N PRO A 200 -4.21 48.32 13.81
CA PRO A 200 -3.20 47.74 14.70
C PRO A 200 -3.17 48.49 16.02
N LYS A 201 -3.08 47.76 17.13
CA LYS A 201 -2.98 48.34 18.48
C LYS A 201 -1.55 48.68 18.86
N ALA A 202 -0.60 47.92 18.32
CA ALA A 202 0.82 48.06 18.62
C ALA A 202 1.70 47.93 17.37
N CYS A 203 2.84 48.62 17.39
CA CYS A 203 3.91 48.50 16.43
C CYS A 203 5.21 48.14 17.15
N TYR A 204 5.70 46.93 16.92
CA TYR A 204 6.94 46.41 17.48
C TYR A 204 8.09 46.66 16.52
N VAL A 205 9.04 47.49 16.90
CA VAL A 205 10.17 47.87 16.05
C VAL A 205 11.48 47.34 16.64
N VAL A 206 12.17 46.50 15.88
CA VAL A 206 13.50 45.98 16.24
C VAL A 206 14.53 46.49 15.25
N CYS A 207 15.51 47.23 15.77
CA CYS A 207 16.62 47.77 14.99
C CYS A 207 17.90 47.01 15.30
N ASN A 208 18.67 46.66 14.26
CA ASN A 208 19.96 46.00 14.46
C ASN A 208 21.08 46.96 14.88
N GLN A 209 20.93 48.25 14.55
CA GLN A 209 21.87 49.32 14.90
C GLN A 209 21.11 50.53 15.45
N GLU A 210 21.69 51.22 16.43
CA GLU A 210 21.14 52.49 16.93
C GLU A 210 21.37 53.59 15.90
N ASN A 211 20.28 54.09 15.30
CA ASN A 211 20.33 55.19 14.35
C ASN A 211 19.36 56.30 14.78
N PRO A 212 19.84 57.51 15.10
CA PRO A 212 19.01 58.64 15.50
C PRO A 212 17.91 58.99 14.50
N LEU A 213 18.16 58.79 13.19
CA LEU A 213 17.16 59.05 12.14
C LEU A 213 15.98 58.10 12.25
N ILE A 214 16.24 56.82 12.55
CA ILE A 214 15.20 55.81 12.75
C ILE A 214 14.42 56.12 14.03
N ALA A 215 15.10 56.52 15.11
CA ALA A 215 14.43 56.93 16.35
C ALA A 215 13.48 58.12 16.13
N ALA A 216 13.87 59.09 15.30
CA ALA A 216 13.01 60.22 14.92
C ALA A 216 11.79 59.77 14.10
N VAL A 217 11.96 58.85 13.15
CA VAL A 217 10.85 58.27 12.37
C VAL A 217 9.86 57.56 13.29
N ILE A 218 10.37 56.74 14.20
CA ILE A 218 9.56 56.00 15.17
C ILE A 218 8.78 56.97 16.06
N SER A 219 9.44 58.02 16.57
CA SER A 219 8.80 59.03 17.43
C SER A 219 7.75 59.87 16.69
N GLY A 220 7.84 59.95 15.36
CA GLY A 220 6.90 60.68 14.51
C GLY A 220 5.69 59.88 14.03
N LEU A 221 5.58 58.59 14.38
CA LEU A 221 4.39 57.79 14.14
C LEU A 221 3.25 58.31 15.02
N GLY A 222 2.03 58.37 14.47
CA GLY A 222 0.88 58.99 15.12
C GLY A 222 0.50 58.36 16.48
N PRO A 223 -0.27 59.07 17.32
CA PRO A 223 -0.58 58.65 18.69
C PRO A 223 -1.53 57.43 18.79
N ASP A 224 -2.13 57.01 17.67
CA ASP A 224 -3.17 55.98 17.66
C ASP A 224 -2.63 54.56 17.87
N VAL A 225 -1.31 54.35 17.76
CA VAL A 225 -0.66 53.04 17.88
C VAL A 225 0.40 53.04 18.98
N ARG A 226 0.39 52.03 19.84
CA ARG A 226 1.42 51.84 20.86
C ARG A 226 2.73 51.37 20.23
N ILE A 227 3.77 52.16 20.34
CA ILE A 227 5.08 51.81 19.77
C ILE A 227 5.93 51.14 20.84
N GLU A 228 6.46 49.95 20.52
CA GLU A 228 7.34 49.20 21.39
C GLU A 228 8.66 48.89 20.68
N THR A 229 9.78 49.23 21.32
CA THR A 229 11.13 48.91 20.84
C THR A 229 11.79 47.93 21.82
N PRO A 230 11.47 46.62 21.74
CA PRO A 230 11.91 45.67 22.75
C PRO A 230 13.41 45.42 22.67
N PHE A 231 14.10 45.55 23.80
CA PHE A 231 15.52 45.25 23.91
C PHE A 231 15.73 43.85 24.49
N LEU A 232 16.67 43.11 23.90
CA LEU A 232 16.92 41.72 24.29
C LEU A 232 17.37 41.61 25.76
N LYS A 233 18.13 42.60 26.24
CA LYS A 233 18.66 42.67 27.62
C LYS A 233 17.57 42.64 28.69
N ASP A 234 16.36 43.13 28.38
CA ASP A 234 15.25 43.18 29.34
C ASP A 234 14.68 41.78 29.62
N HIS A 235 14.89 40.84 28.68
CA HIS A 235 14.42 39.46 28.76
C HIS A 235 15.50 38.45 29.14
N LEU A 236 16.78 38.83 29.00
CA LEU A 236 17.95 38.00 29.27
C LEU A 236 18.88 38.70 30.27
N GLN A 237 18.37 38.95 31.48
CA GLN A 237 19.13 39.60 32.56
C GLN A 237 20.38 38.78 32.93
N GLY A 238 21.53 39.45 33.01
CA GLY A 238 22.80 38.86 33.45
C GLY A 238 23.67 38.23 32.34
N LEU A 239 23.31 38.41 31.07
CA LEU A 239 24.08 37.93 29.92
C LEU A 239 24.63 39.12 29.13
N ASP A 240 25.95 39.11 28.86
CA ASP A 240 26.63 40.14 28.08
C ASP A 240 26.36 39.93 26.58
N LEU A 241 25.17 40.34 26.14
CA LEU A 241 24.71 40.22 24.77
C LEU A 241 24.68 41.61 24.10
N PRO A 242 25.07 41.72 22.82
CA PRO A 242 24.82 42.93 22.05
C PRO A 242 23.33 43.29 22.10
N VAL A 243 23.04 44.59 22.21
CA VAL A 243 21.69 45.14 22.40
C VAL A 243 20.69 44.66 21.33
N SER A 244 21.18 44.34 20.14
CA SER A 244 20.42 43.95 18.95
C SER A 244 20.55 42.47 18.52
N PHE A 245 20.90 41.56 19.44
CA PHE A 245 21.16 40.15 19.08
C PHE A 245 19.92 39.23 19.00
N TRP A 246 18.75 39.80 18.69
CA TRP A 246 17.46 39.10 18.64
C TRP A 246 17.43 37.97 17.60
N ALA A 247 17.96 38.24 16.39
CA ALA A 247 18.00 37.24 15.32
C ALA A 247 18.81 36.02 15.74
N GLY A 248 19.92 36.24 16.46
CA GLY A 248 20.71 35.19 17.06
C GLY A 248 19.86 34.31 17.94
N VAL A 249 19.37 34.83 19.06
CA VAL A 249 18.56 34.06 20.02
C VAL A 249 17.39 33.34 19.34
N GLY A 250 16.68 34.02 18.44
CA GLY A 250 15.60 33.46 17.65
C GLY A 250 16.00 32.23 16.83
N ALA A 251 17.11 32.31 16.09
CA ALA A 251 17.59 31.18 15.30
C ALA A 251 17.99 29.98 16.18
N ALA A 252 18.58 30.23 17.36
CA ALA A 252 18.93 29.18 18.30
C ALA A 252 17.69 28.45 18.81
N LEU A 253 16.65 29.21 19.16
CA LEU A 253 15.38 28.67 19.62
C LEU A 253 14.65 27.92 18.50
N LEU A 254 14.69 28.42 17.26
CA LEU A 254 14.18 27.71 16.07
C LEU A 254 14.95 26.40 15.84
N ALA A 255 16.25 26.35 16.11
CA ALA A 255 17.05 25.13 16.01
C ALA A 255 16.56 24.02 16.98
N LEU A 256 15.97 24.41 18.12
CA LEU A 256 15.37 23.49 19.09
C LEU A 256 14.01 22.95 18.65
N ASN A 257 13.31 23.67 17.77
CA ASN A 257 12.00 23.30 17.26
C ASN A 257 11.90 23.58 15.75
N THR A 258 12.55 22.75 14.95
CA THR A 258 12.57 22.90 13.49
C THR A 258 11.30 22.39 12.81
N LYS A 259 10.27 21.99 13.56
CA LYS A 259 9.05 21.42 12.99
C LYS A 259 8.10 22.54 12.60
N ASP A 260 7.65 22.52 11.35
CA ASP A 260 6.71 23.49 10.74
C ASP A 260 7.21 24.93 10.54
N GLU A 261 8.40 25.28 11.01
CA GLU A 261 9.06 26.58 10.74
C GLU A 261 9.70 26.68 9.36
N ILE A 262 9.96 27.88 8.83
CA ILE A 262 10.65 28.05 7.53
C ILE A 262 12.10 27.52 7.59
N ASN A 263 12.48 26.60 6.69
CA ASN A 263 13.85 26.09 6.58
C ASN A 263 14.37 26.08 5.12
N LEU A 264 15.27 27.02 4.84
CA LEU A 264 15.83 27.26 3.51
C LEU A 264 16.83 26.18 3.04
N LEU A 265 17.19 25.20 3.89
CA LEU A 265 18.00 24.05 3.47
C LEU A 265 17.28 23.12 2.48
N GLY A 266 15.97 23.24 2.32
CA GLY A 266 15.21 22.48 1.31
C GLY A 266 14.98 21.00 1.66
N ASN A 267 15.39 20.56 2.85
CA ASN A 267 15.24 19.16 3.31
C ASN A 267 13.78 18.70 3.50
N ARG A 268 12.79 19.56 3.28
CA ARG A 268 11.36 19.22 3.38
C ARG A 268 10.69 18.85 2.05
N TYR A 269 11.28 19.21 0.90
CA TYR A 269 10.62 19.07 -0.42
C TYR A 269 11.35 18.16 -1.41
N GLN A 270 12.32 17.38 -0.95
CA GLN A 270 12.84 16.25 -1.71
C GLN A 270 12.51 14.93 -0.99
N GLY A 271 11.55 14.20 -1.55
CA GLY A 271 11.33 12.80 -1.22
C GLY A 271 10.21 12.55 -0.20
N PHE A 272 9.53 11.43 -0.40
CA PHE A 272 8.56 10.84 0.52
C PHE A 272 9.03 10.96 1.98
N PRO A 273 8.13 11.23 2.94
CA PRO A 273 8.50 11.31 4.35
C PRO A 273 9.32 10.08 4.72
N ARG A 274 10.43 10.26 5.45
CA ARG A 274 11.19 9.13 6.00
C ARG A 274 10.20 8.28 6.78
N ILE A 275 9.85 7.13 6.20
CA ILE A 275 9.01 6.14 6.84
C ILE A 275 9.74 5.75 8.12
N ASP A 276 9.10 5.96 9.25
CA ASP A 276 9.68 5.69 10.56
C ASP A 276 10.20 4.25 10.58
N ARG A 277 11.35 4.01 11.22
CA ARG A 277 11.99 2.68 11.23
C ARG A 277 11.01 1.60 11.72
N LEU A 278 10.15 1.96 12.67
CA LEU A 278 9.06 1.13 13.20
C LEU A 278 8.04 0.72 12.13
N VAL A 279 7.65 1.64 11.25
CA VAL A 279 6.73 1.35 10.15
C VAL A 279 7.40 0.47 9.10
N PHE A 280 8.69 0.67 8.82
CA PHE A 280 9.45 -0.18 7.90
C PHE A 280 9.62 -1.61 8.44
N TYR A 281 9.96 -1.76 9.73
CA TYR A 281 10.02 -3.08 10.38
C TYR A 281 8.65 -3.75 10.48
N GLY A 282 7.59 -2.97 10.73
CA GLY A 282 6.21 -3.46 10.72
C GLY A 282 5.76 -3.96 9.36
N ALA A 283 6.00 -3.19 8.29
CA ALA A 283 5.69 -3.60 6.93
C ALA A 283 6.52 -4.82 6.49
N GLY A 284 7.81 -4.85 6.87
CA GLY A 284 8.69 -5.99 6.59
C GLY A 284 8.24 -7.29 7.26
N SER A 285 7.79 -7.23 8.53
CA SER A 285 7.29 -8.41 9.23
C SER A 285 5.98 -8.95 8.63
N ILE A 286 5.05 -8.07 8.26
CA ILE A 286 3.79 -8.45 7.59
C ILE A 286 4.09 -9.12 6.23
N ALA A 287 5.03 -8.57 5.46
CA ALA A 287 5.44 -9.17 4.19
C ALA A 287 6.07 -10.55 4.39
N ALA A 288 6.94 -10.71 5.38
CA ALA A 288 7.57 -11.99 5.70
C ALA A 288 6.53 -13.06 6.11
N VAL A 289 5.59 -12.70 6.99
CA VAL A 289 4.49 -13.60 7.43
C VAL A 289 3.62 -14.02 6.24
N SER A 290 3.29 -13.07 5.36
CA SER A 290 2.50 -13.35 4.15
C SER A 290 3.20 -14.33 3.21
N LEU A 291 4.53 -14.20 3.06
CA LEU A 291 5.35 -15.06 2.23
C LEU A 291 5.44 -16.49 2.79
N VAL A 292 5.57 -16.61 4.12
CA VAL A 292 5.54 -17.92 4.81
C VAL A 292 4.16 -18.58 4.66
N LEU A 293 3.07 -17.83 4.84
CA LEU A 293 1.70 -18.33 4.63
C LEU A 293 1.48 -18.81 3.19
N ALA A 294 1.93 -18.03 2.20
CA ALA A 294 1.85 -18.41 0.80
C ALA A 294 2.66 -19.69 0.51
N GLY A 295 3.87 -19.81 1.06
CA GLY A 295 4.71 -20.99 0.94
C GLY A 295 4.08 -22.25 1.56
N MET A 296 3.52 -22.13 2.77
CA MET A 296 2.81 -23.23 3.43
C MET A 296 1.57 -23.67 2.64
N SER A 297 0.78 -22.72 2.12
CA SER A 297 -0.38 -23.01 1.29
C SER A 297 0.01 -23.74 0.00
N TYR A 298 1.09 -23.29 -0.65
CA TYR A 298 1.63 -23.93 -1.85
C TYR A 298 2.09 -25.37 -1.57
N LEU A 299 2.85 -25.60 -0.49
CA LEU A 299 3.30 -26.94 -0.08
C LEU A 299 2.11 -27.87 0.20
N ASN A 300 1.09 -27.40 0.90
CA ASN A 300 -0.11 -28.17 1.18
C ASN A 300 -0.84 -28.59 -0.11
N LEU A 301 -1.05 -27.66 -1.04
CA LEU A 301 -1.67 -27.95 -2.34
C LEU A 301 -0.84 -28.95 -3.15
N HIS A 302 0.49 -28.81 -3.14
CA HIS A 302 1.40 -29.68 -3.88
C HIS A 302 1.40 -31.12 -3.31
N LEU A 303 1.43 -31.27 -1.98
CA LEU A 303 1.34 -32.58 -1.33
C LEU A 303 -0.02 -33.24 -1.59
N LYS A 304 -1.12 -32.48 -1.44
CA LYS A 304 -2.48 -32.98 -1.67
C LYS A 304 -2.65 -33.48 -3.12
N ASN A 305 -2.11 -32.74 -4.10
CA ASN A 305 -2.12 -33.16 -5.51
C ASN A 305 -1.33 -34.45 -5.75
N ARG A 306 -0.22 -34.68 -5.03
CA ARG A 306 0.52 -35.96 -5.12
C ARG A 306 -0.30 -37.13 -4.59
N THR A 307 -0.96 -36.96 -3.44
CA THR A 307 -1.80 -38.00 -2.85
C THR A 307 -2.98 -38.35 -3.75
N TYR A 308 -3.64 -37.34 -4.36
CA TYR A 308 -4.73 -37.60 -5.32
C TYR A 308 -4.27 -38.39 -6.54
N LYS A 309 -3.08 -38.08 -7.10
CA LYS A 309 -2.53 -38.84 -8.22
C LYS A 309 -2.23 -40.29 -7.82
N TYR A 310 -1.67 -40.50 -6.63
CA TYR A 310 -1.38 -41.84 -6.12
C TYR A 310 -2.64 -42.68 -5.94
N LEU A 311 -3.66 -42.13 -5.27
CA LEU A 311 -4.94 -42.83 -5.04
C LEU A 311 -5.67 -43.15 -6.35
N GLY A 312 -5.61 -42.26 -7.35
CA GLY A 312 -6.22 -42.50 -8.66
C GLY A 312 -5.56 -43.64 -9.44
N VAL A 313 -4.23 -43.79 -9.32
CA VAL A 313 -3.50 -44.90 -9.96
C VAL A 313 -3.88 -46.23 -9.31
N GLU A 314 -3.96 -46.29 -7.98
CA GLU A 314 -4.27 -47.52 -7.25
C GLU A 314 -5.68 -48.03 -7.55
N GLN A 315 -6.68 -47.14 -7.55
CA GLN A 315 -8.05 -47.50 -7.93
C GLN A 315 -8.11 -48.07 -9.36
N ASN A 316 -7.34 -47.47 -10.29
CA ASN A 316 -7.32 -47.91 -11.67
C ASN A 316 -6.55 -49.23 -11.87
N ASN A 317 -5.59 -49.53 -11.01
CA ASN A 317 -4.93 -50.84 -10.95
C ASN A 317 -5.90 -51.94 -10.52
N LEU A 318 -6.66 -51.70 -9.43
CA LEU A 318 -7.73 -52.60 -8.97
C LEU A 318 -8.80 -52.83 -10.06
N TYR A 319 -9.21 -51.76 -10.75
CA TYR A 319 -10.15 -51.85 -11.87
C TYR A 319 -9.65 -52.77 -12.99
N ARG A 320 -8.36 -52.65 -13.35
CA ARG A 320 -7.73 -53.47 -14.39
C ARG A 320 -7.51 -54.93 -13.95
N LEU A 321 -7.37 -55.18 -12.65
CA LEU A 321 -7.29 -56.54 -12.11
C LEU A 321 -8.60 -57.31 -12.35
N VAL A 322 -9.74 -56.64 -12.18
CA VAL A 322 -11.07 -57.23 -12.36
C VAL A 322 -11.50 -57.26 -13.83
N PHE A 323 -11.13 -56.24 -14.62
CA PHE A 323 -11.48 -56.14 -16.04
C PHE A 323 -10.25 -56.01 -16.94
N PRO A 324 -9.46 -57.08 -17.10
CA PRO A 324 -8.29 -57.08 -17.98
C PRO A 324 -8.74 -56.78 -19.41
N LYS A 325 -8.16 -55.74 -20.04
CA LYS A 325 -8.51 -55.09 -21.34
C LYS A 325 -9.33 -53.78 -21.26
N SER A 326 -9.68 -53.28 -20.09
CA SER A 326 -10.40 -51.99 -19.99
C SER A 326 -9.45 -50.77 -19.96
N PRO A 327 -9.77 -49.66 -20.67
CA PRO A 327 -9.00 -48.43 -20.61
C PRO A 327 -9.08 -47.78 -19.22
N PRO A 328 -8.09 -46.95 -18.84
CA PRO A 328 -8.09 -46.29 -17.53
C PRO A 328 -9.23 -45.28 -17.43
N VAL A 329 -9.85 -45.15 -16.26
CA VAL A 329 -11.05 -44.31 -16.06
C VAL A 329 -10.92 -43.39 -14.85
N LYS A 330 -11.41 -42.16 -14.98
CA LYS A 330 -11.28 -41.11 -13.94
C LYS A 330 -12.17 -41.36 -12.71
N ASN A 331 -13.34 -41.98 -12.91
CA ASN A 331 -14.28 -42.33 -11.84
C ASN A 331 -14.45 -43.85 -11.78
N VAL A 332 -13.48 -44.52 -11.17
CA VAL A 332 -13.43 -46.00 -11.13
C VAL A 332 -14.67 -46.59 -10.48
N SER A 333 -15.13 -46.05 -9.35
CA SER A 333 -16.28 -46.59 -8.61
C SER A 333 -17.57 -46.58 -9.43
N GLY A 334 -17.86 -45.46 -10.11
CA GLY A 334 -19.07 -45.36 -10.95
C GLY A 334 -19.09 -46.35 -12.10
N VAL A 335 -17.95 -46.49 -12.80
CA VAL A 335 -17.86 -47.41 -13.96
C VAL A 335 -17.83 -48.87 -13.53
N PHE A 336 -17.27 -49.17 -12.35
CA PHE A 336 -17.31 -50.50 -11.76
C PHE A 336 -18.74 -50.94 -11.43
N GLU A 337 -19.52 -50.05 -10.81
CA GLU A 337 -20.93 -50.31 -10.47
C GLU A 337 -21.78 -50.56 -11.73
N GLU A 338 -21.54 -49.79 -12.80
CA GLU A 338 -22.22 -49.95 -14.08
C GLU A 338 -21.92 -51.30 -14.74
N LYS A 339 -20.66 -51.73 -14.73
CA LYS A 339 -20.26 -53.04 -15.27
C LYS A 339 -20.84 -54.22 -14.51
N ILE A 340 -20.90 -54.14 -13.18
CA ILE A 340 -21.56 -55.16 -12.35
C ILE A 340 -23.04 -55.26 -12.70
N LYS A 341 -23.73 -54.13 -12.84
CA LYS A 341 -25.14 -54.11 -13.26
C LYS A 341 -25.35 -54.71 -14.65
N ALA A 342 -24.43 -54.49 -15.58
CA ALA A 342 -24.49 -55.07 -16.92
C ALA A 342 -24.34 -56.61 -16.89
N MET A 343 -23.33 -57.13 -16.17
CA MET A 343 -23.13 -58.59 -16.06
C MET A 343 -24.33 -59.31 -15.42
N ASN A 344 -24.99 -58.70 -14.43
CA ASN A 344 -26.21 -59.26 -13.84
C ASN A 344 -27.38 -59.31 -14.82
N ARG A 345 -27.45 -58.38 -15.78
CA ARG A 345 -28.45 -58.41 -16.85
C ARG A 345 -28.19 -59.52 -17.86
N ASP A 346 -26.92 -59.75 -18.22
CA ASP A 346 -26.53 -60.77 -19.20
C ASP A 346 -26.70 -62.21 -18.67
N VAL A 347 -26.44 -62.44 -17.38
CA VAL A 347 -26.71 -63.73 -16.72
C VAL A 347 -28.23 -64.01 -16.63
N SER A 348 -29.05 -62.96 -16.61
CA SER A 348 -30.51 -63.05 -16.56
C SER A 348 -31.16 -62.96 -17.95
N GLY A 349 -30.45 -63.37 -19.00
CA GLY A 349 -30.85 -63.23 -20.40
C GLY A 349 -32.28 -63.68 -20.71
N GLY A 350 -33.19 -62.70 -20.82
CA GLY A 350 -34.53 -62.86 -21.37
C GLY A 350 -35.62 -62.17 -20.54
N LYS A 351 -36.39 -61.27 -21.17
CA LYS A 351 -37.61 -60.64 -20.61
C LYS A 351 -38.46 -61.65 -19.80
N PRO A 352 -39.08 -61.24 -18.68
CA PRO A 352 -39.97 -62.10 -17.89
C PRO A 352 -41.29 -62.35 -18.62
N GLY A 353 -41.26 -63.21 -19.64
CA GLY A 353 -42.39 -63.50 -20.51
C GLY A 353 -42.14 -64.69 -21.42
N ALA A 354 -42.52 -65.87 -20.94
CA ALA A 354 -43.00 -67.00 -21.77
C ALA A 354 -42.06 -67.63 -22.82
N ALA A 355 -40.76 -67.77 -22.55
CA ALA A 355 -39.91 -68.75 -23.24
C ALA A 355 -39.55 -69.90 -22.28
N LYS A 356 -40.05 -71.08 -22.60
CA LYS A 356 -40.11 -72.28 -21.75
C LYS A 356 -38.71 -72.76 -21.40
N SER A 357 -38.41 -72.88 -20.10
CA SER A 357 -37.16 -73.48 -19.58
C SER A 357 -36.85 -74.79 -20.34
N PRO A 358 -35.61 -74.98 -20.84
CA PRO A 358 -35.19 -76.21 -21.52
C PRO A 358 -35.49 -77.49 -20.71
N LEU A 359 -35.39 -77.39 -19.38
CA LEU A 359 -35.71 -78.48 -18.46
C LEU A 359 -37.20 -78.84 -18.44
N ARG A 360 -38.08 -77.85 -18.66
CA ARG A 360 -39.53 -78.07 -18.72
C ARG A 360 -39.93 -78.75 -20.03
N LEU A 361 -39.28 -78.40 -21.15
CA LEU A 361 -39.48 -79.08 -22.44
C LEU A 361 -38.98 -80.52 -22.40
N LEU A 362 -37.87 -80.80 -21.73
CA LEU A 362 -37.40 -82.16 -21.47
C LEU A 362 -38.39 -82.97 -20.64
N THR A 363 -39.02 -82.34 -19.64
CA THR A 363 -40.05 -82.98 -18.80
C THR A 363 -41.28 -83.35 -19.63
N ASP A 364 -41.78 -82.44 -20.47
CA ASP A 364 -42.93 -82.69 -21.35
C ASP A 364 -42.64 -83.80 -22.36
N LEU A 365 -41.45 -83.81 -22.96
CA LEU A 365 -41.03 -84.86 -23.90
C LEU A 365 -40.98 -86.24 -23.23
N SER A 366 -40.40 -86.31 -22.03
CA SER A 366 -40.30 -87.57 -21.28
C SER A 366 -41.66 -88.18 -20.95
N SER A 367 -42.71 -87.35 -20.79
CA SER A 367 -44.06 -87.84 -20.46
C SER A 367 -44.82 -88.44 -21.65
N ARG A 368 -44.39 -88.16 -22.89
CA ARG A 368 -45.13 -88.51 -24.12
C ARG A 368 -44.54 -89.68 -24.90
N ILE A 369 -43.30 -90.04 -24.64
CA ILE A 369 -42.69 -91.23 -25.23
C ILE A 369 -43.29 -92.46 -24.54
N ASP A 370 -43.91 -93.34 -25.33
CA ASP A 370 -44.50 -94.58 -24.84
C ASP A 370 -43.43 -95.44 -24.14
N THR A 371 -43.73 -95.89 -22.91
CA THR A 371 -42.88 -96.76 -22.08
C THR A 371 -42.44 -98.07 -22.77
N GLN A 372 -43.10 -98.49 -23.85
CA GLN A 372 -42.69 -99.64 -24.65
C GLN A 372 -41.55 -99.34 -25.65
N VAL A 373 -41.13 -98.08 -25.77
CA VAL A 373 -40.04 -97.65 -26.65
C VAL A 373 -38.78 -97.37 -25.82
N ASP A 374 -37.74 -98.20 -25.97
CA ASP A 374 -36.43 -97.96 -25.34
C ASP A 374 -35.70 -96.82 -26.07
N VAL A 375 -35.41 -95.73 -25.34
CA VAL A 375 -34.81 -94.50 -25.86
C VAL A 375 -33.77 -93.96 -24.89
N LYS A 376 -32.57 -93.66 -25.39
CA LYS A 376 -31.53 -92.93 -24.65
C LYS A 376 -31.16 -91.64 -25.38
N LEU A 377 -31.42 -90.49 -24.75
CA LEU A 377 -31.05 -89.18 -25.29
C LEU A 377 -29.60 -88.85 -24.92
N SER A 378 -28.81 -88.45 -25.90
CA SER A 378 -27.42 -88.00 -25.71
C SER A 378 -27.27 -86.48 -25.82
N GLU A 379 -28.18 -85.81 -26.53
CA GLU A 379 -28.11 -84.39 -26.81
C GLU A 379 -29.51 -83.78 -26.84
N PHE A 380 -29.71 -82.69 -26.11
CA PHE A 380 -30.90 -81.84 -26.14
C PHE A 380 -30.47 -80.39 -26.08
N ARG A 381 -30.57 -79.66 -27.20
CA ARG A 381 -30.10 -78.28 -27.34
C ARG A 381 -31.20 -77.38 -27.87
N ILE A 382 -31.36 -76.21 -27.26
CA ILE A 382 -32.24 -75.14 -27.72
C ILE A 382 -31.36 -73.93 -27.97
N ASP A 383 -31.29 -73.51 -29.22
CA ASP A 383 -30.52 -72.35 -29.66
C ASP A 383 -31.47 -71.39 -30.39
N GLY A 384 -31.94 -70.37 -29.67
CA GLY A 384 -32.99 -69.49 -30.15
C GLY A 384 -34.29 -70.23 -30.48
N ASN A 385 -34.53 -70.47 -31.77
CA ASN A 385 -35.74 -71.12 -32.29
C ASN A 385 -35.47 -72.53 -32.86
N ASP A 386 -34.23 -73.01 -32.80
CA ASP A 386 -33.84 -74.33 -33.31
C ASP A 386 -33.69 -75.32 -32.14
N LEU A 387 -34.26 -76.51 -32.32
CA LEU A 387 -34.25 -77.63 -31.38
C LEU A 387 -33.45 -78.78 -32.00
N THR A 388 -32.41 -79.25 -31.31
CA THR A 388 -31.67 -80.45 -31.70
C THR A 388 -31.85 -81.53 -30.66
N VAL A 389 -32.29 -82.73 -31.09
CA VAL A 389 -32.46 -83.92 -30.24
C VAL A 389 -31.72 -85.09 -30.87
N ALA A 390 -30.80 -85.71 -30.14
CA ALA A 390 -30.10 -86.91 -30.60
C ALA A 390 -30.10 -88.02 -29.55
N GLY A 391 -30.15 -89.27 -30.00
CA GLY A 391 -30.22 -90.44 -29.12
C GLY A 391 -30.11 -91.79 -29.84
N THR A 392 -30.32 -92.87 -29.09
CA THR A 392 -30.36 -94.26 -29.61
C THR A 392 -31.65 -94.98 -29.24
N THR A 393 -32.11 -95.89 -30.10
CA THR A 393 -33.31 -96.74 -29.92
C THR A 393 -33.15 -98.11 -30.58
N THR A 394 -34.15 -99.00 -30.49
CA THR A 394 -34.06 -100.41 -30.93
C THR A 394 -34.50 -100.67 -32.37
N SER A 395 -35.29 -99.78 -32.99
CA SER A 395 -35.76 -99.98 -34.37
C SER A 395 -36.06 -98.65 -35.08
N PHE A 396 -36.11 -98.67 -36.42
CA PHE A 396 -36.52 -97.50 -37.21
C PHE A 396 -37.94 -97.05 -36.87
N ALA A 397 -38.83 -98.02 -36.61
CA ALA A 397 -40.20 -97.75 -36.19
C ALA A 397 -40.25 -97.02 -34.83
N SER A 398 -39.33 -97.33 -33.92
CA SER A 398 -39.17 -96.62 -32.65
C SER A 398 -38.74 -95.17 -32.84
N ALA A 399 -37.79 -94.90 -33.76
CA ALA A 399 -37.34 -93.55 -34.07
C ALA A 399 -38.48 -92.68 -34.64
N GLU A 400 -39.32 -93.24 -35.53
CA GLU A 400 -40.47 -92.53 -36.08
C GLU A 400 -41.54 -92.23 -35.01
N LYS A 401 -41.73 -93.13 -34.04
CA LYS A 401 -42.61 -92.87 -32.88
C LYS A 401 -42.09 -91.72 -32.01
N ILE A 402 -40.78 -91.62 -31.78
CA ILE A 402 -40.16 -90.52 -31.02
C ILE A 402 -40.35 -89.19 -31.76
N LYS A 403 -40.14 -89.17 -33.08
CA LYS A 403 -40.40 -87.98 -33.91
C LYS A 403 -41.84 -87.48 -33.72
N LYS A 404 -42.82 -88.37 -33.81
CA LYS A 404 -44.24 -88.04 -33.57
C LYS A 404 -44.49 -87.54 -32.14
N ALA A 405 -43.79 -88.08 -31.14
CA ALA A 405 -43.91 -87.60 -29.76
C ALA A 405 -43.36 -86.16 -29.59
N ILE A 406 -42.25 -85.82 -30.25
CA ILE A 406 -41.67 -84.47 -30.24
C ILE A 406 -42.59 -83.47 -30.97
N GLU A 407 -43.19 -83.86 -32.10
CA GLU A 407 -44.14 -83.01 -32.85
C GLU A 407 -45.39 -82.66 -32.04
N GLN A 408 -45.76 -83.48 -31.06
CA GLN A 408 -46.90 -83.21 -30.17
C GLN A 408 -46.55 -82.33 -28.96
N VAL A 409 -45.28 -82.03 -28.71
CA VAL A 409 -44.87 -81.15 -27.61
C VAL A 409 -45.27 -79.71 -27.91
N SER A 410 -45.89 -79.05 -26.93
CA SER A 410 -46.40 -77.70 -27.11
C SER A 410 -45.27 -76.73 -27.46
N GLY A 411 -45.37 -76.07 -28.62
CA GLY A 411 -44.35 -75.15 -29.11
C GLY A 411 -43.23 -75.80 -29.90
N VAL A 412 -43.45 -76.97 -30.49
CA VAL A 412 -42.65 -77.49 -31.60
C VAL A 412 -43.48 -77.35 -32.89
N LYS A 413 -42.95 -76.69 -33.91
CA LYS A 413 -43.63 -76.45 -35.20
C LYS A 413 -43.37 -77.55 -36.22
N SER A 414 -42.15 -78.08 -36.25
CA SER A 414 -41.73 -79.11 -37.20
C SER A 414 -40.53 -79.87 -36.67
N VAL A 415 -40.41 -81.16 -36.99
CA VAL A 415 -39.24 -82.00 -36.68
C VAL A 415 -38.89 -82.83 -37.90
N GLU A 416 -37.63 -82.83 -38.30
CA GLU A 416 -37.09 -83.67 -39.36
C GLU A 416 -35.99 -84.58 -38.83
N ILE A 417 -35.97 -85.83 -39.32
CA ILE A 417 -34.90 -86.77 -39.02
C ILE A 417 -33.77 -86.48 -40.00
N GLN A 418 -32.65 -85.95 -39.50
CA GLN A 418 -31.50 -85.65 -40.35
C GLN A 418 -30.65 -86.88 -40.64
N ASN A 419 -30.45 -87.74 -39.63
CA ASN A 419 -29.60 -88.91 -39.75
C ASN A 419 -30.14 -90.06 -38.92
N ILE A 420 -30.19 -91.24 -39.55
CA ILE A 420 -30.39 -92.53 -38.89
C ILE A 420 -29.26 -93.46 -39.31
N ASP A 421 -28.59 -94.05 -38.31
CA ASP A 421 -27.51 -95.01 -38.51
C ASP A 421 -27.78 -96.30 -37.71
N LEU A 422 -27.44 -97.45 -38.30
CA LEU A 422 -27.60 -98.78 -37.70
C LEU A 422 -26.24 -99.28 -37.26
N SER A 423 -25.98 -99.20 -35.96
CA SER A 423 -24.71 -99.61 -35.37
C SER A 423 -24.96 -100.54 -34.18
N GLY A 424 -24.48 -101.78 -34.26
CA GLY A 424 -24.50 -102.73 -33.14
C GLY A 424 -25.90 -103.17 -32.68
N GLY A 425 -26.87 -103.29 -33.59
CA GLY A 425 -28.25 -103.70 -33.27
C GLY A 425 -29.12 -102.60 -32.65
N GLN A 426 -28.62 -101.36 -32.58
CA GLN A 426 -29.38 -100.17 -32.17
C GLN A 426 -29.37 -99.12 -33.29
N VAL A 427 -30.45 -98.33 -33.34
CA VAL A 427 -30.69 -97.24 -34.27
C VAL A 427 -30.30 -95.92 -33.59
N LYS A 428 -29.25 -95.26 -34.07
CA LYS A 428 -28.87 -93.91 -33.63
C LYS A 428 -29.61 -92.89 -34.48
N PHE A 429 -30.29 -91.94 -33.84
CA PHE A 429 -31.04 -90.89 -34.52
C PHE A 429 -30.55 -89.49 -34.13
N ARG A 430 -30.62 -88.57 -35.09
CA ARG A 430 -30.52 -87.13 -34.85
C ARG A 430 -31.69 -86.44 -35.55
N MET A 431 -32.40 -85.63 -34.79
CA MET A 431 -33.56 -84.87 -35.21
C MET A 431 -33.30 -83.38 -34.98
N GLU A 432 -33.72 -82.58 -35.95
CA GLU A 432 -33.73 -81.13 -35.84
C GLU A 432 -35.15 -80.63 -36.01
N GLY A 433 -35.55 -79.69 -35.19
CA GLY A 433 -36.87 -79.10 -35.21
C GLY A 433 -36.85 -77.61 -34.94
N LYS A 434 -38.01 -76.98 -35.12
CA LYS A 434 -38.20 -75.56 -34.85
C LYS A 434 -39.23 -75.36 -33.76
N LEU A 435 -38.97 -74.43 -32.85
CA LEU A 435 -39.90 -74.01 -31.78
C LEU A 435 -40.90 -72.94 -32.27
#